data_AF-G9MMN0-F1
#
_entry.id   AF-G9MMN0-F1
#
_cell.length_a   1.000
_cell.length_b   1.000
_cell.length_c   1.000
_cell.angle_alpha   90.00
_cell.angle_beta   90.00
_cell.angle_gamma   90.00
#
_symmetry.space_group_name_H-M   'P 1'
#
loop_
_entity.id
_entity.type
_entity.pdbx_description
1 polymer ?
#
loop_
_entity_poly.entity_id
_entity_poly.type
_entity_poly.pdbx_seq_one_letter_code
_entity_poly.pdbx_strand_id
1 'polypeptide(L)'
;MKRTGPSPLEVYKLSEIPLSSLEAVISKNPEAFQRHTPDEYYRCVEKFHEAIGRGSDPWSTVLAGKDGFPVEVIHETACIMRQIRGPRSADAFATALWASASEAGYRPSILSLTRHLARSGAYGRVAQLRRVEARFKQLVSTARDPDALTVEGELQYEQGNYEAAIRALQRALQVGAAGFEWELYCKLCMGKAFVKMSRHDEARAIFESLSEIGLIEADIELGKLLRVSDRDAAERHLFTAASNGRADMFSLLSEIALEKAAESGDDKASKEESLRWAKEWSKLADPRTEY
;
A
#
# COMPACT_ATOMS: atom_id res chain seq x y z
N MET A 1 4.67 37.57 14.48
CA MET A 1 3.85 37.12 13.33
C MET A 1 3.74 35.61 13.39
N LYS A 2 2.56 35.05 13.69
CA LYS A 2 2.33 33.60 13.55
C LYS A 2 2.43 33.28 12.06
N ARG A 3 3.29 32.33 11.66
CA ARG A 3 3.25 31.74 10.31
C ARG A 3 1.88 31.09 10.17
N THR A 4 0.94 31.76 9.54
CA THR A 4 -0.30 31.15 9.07
C THR A 4 0.10 30.18 7.97
N GLY A 5 0.01 28.88 8.28
CA GLY A 5 0.15 27.84 7.26
C GLY A 5 -0.92 27.98 6.17
N PRO A 6 -0.82 27.20 5.09
CA PRO A 6 -1.85 27.18 4.05
C PRO A 6 -3.23 26.92 4.66
N SER A 7 -4.25 27.55 4.09
CA SER A 7 -5.63 27.30 4.50
C SER A 7 -5.92 25.81 4.33
N PRO A 8 -6.62 25.14 5.27
CA PRO A 8 -7.03 23.75 5.09
C PRO A 8 -7.70 23.49 3.72
N LEU A 9 -8.49 24.44 3.22
CA LEU A 9 -9.15 24.31 1.91
C LEU A 9 -8.18 24.31 0.70
N GLU A 10 -6.94 24.77 0.87
CA GLU A 10 -5.90 24.64 -0.16
C GLU A 10 -5.33 23.22 -0.24
N VAL A 11 -5.50 22.42 0.83
CA VAL A 11 -5.06 21.02 0.91
C VAL A 11 -6.22 20.07 0.60
N TYR A 12 -7.40 20.32 1.17
CA TYR A 12 -8.59 19.49 1.03
C TYR A 12 -9.50 20.00 -0.10
N LYS A 13 -9.03 19.92 -1.34
CA LYS A 13 -9.78 20.42 -2.50
C LYS A 13 -10.76 19.38 -3.04
N LEU A 14 -12.03 19.48 -2.66
CA LEU A 14 -13.07 18.58 -3.16
C LEU A 14 -13.26 18.67 -4.68
N SER A 15 -13.03 19.85 -5.28
CA SER A 15 -13.14 20.05 -6.74
C SER A 15 -12.17 19.19 -7.56
N GLU A 16 -11.10 18.69 -6.97
CA GLU A 16 -10.14 17.79 -7.61
C GLU A 16 -10.58 16.32 -7.57
N ILE A 17 -11.66 16.01 -6.84
CA ILE A 17 -12.13 14.65 -6.58
C ILE A 17 -13.63 14.58 -6.88
N PRO A 18 -14.04 14.51 -8.15
CA PRO A 18 -15.44 14.32 -8.51
C PRO A 18 -15.95 12.92 -8.11
N LEU A 19 -17.26 12.77 -7.98
CA LEU A 19 -17.94 11.49 -7.69
C LEU A 19 -17.45 10.35 -8.58
N SER A 20 -17.24 10.62 -9.87
CA SER A 20 -16.73 9.65 -10.85
C SER A 20 -15.37 9.04 -10.48
N SER A 21 -14.57 9.73 -9.67
CA SER A 21 -13.31 9.18 -9.15
C SER A 21 -13.56 8.06 -8.14
N LEU A 22 -14.58 8.18 -7.29
CA LEU A 22 -14.97 7.13 -6.35
C LEU A 22 -15.60 5.96 -7.11
N GLU A 23 -16.49 6.23 -8.06
CA GLU A 23 -17.10 5.21 -8.93
C GLU A 23 -16.04 4.37 -9.67
N ALA A 24 -15.00 5.03 -10.18
CA ALA A 24 -13.89 4.36 -10.86
C ALA A 24 -13.07 3.45 -9.93
N VAL A 25 -12.97 3.78 -8.63
CA VAL A 25 -12.29 2.93 -7.64
C VAL A 25 -13.19 1.76 -7.22
N ILE A 26 -14.47 2.03 -6.97
CA ILE A 26 -15.46 1.03 -6.55
C ILE A 26 -15.66 -0.01 -7.65
N SER A 27 -15.79 0.41 -8.91
CA SER A 27 -15.96 -0.50 -10.05
C SER A 27 -14.77 -1.44 -10.27
N LYS A 28 -13.55 -1.02 -9.90
CA LYS A 28 -12.35 -1.86 -9.95
C LYS A 28 -12.26 -2.85 -8.78
N ASN A 29 -13.01 -2.63 -7.71
CA ASN A 29 -12.96 -3.43 -6.50
C ASN A 29 -14.39 -3.77 -6.02
N PRO A 30 -15.22 -4.43 -6.85
CA PRO A 30 -16.64 -4.61 -6.56
C PRO A 30 -16.90 -5.43 -5.29
N GLU A 31 -15.96 -6.29 -4.88
CA GLU A 31 -16.06 -7.10 -3.66
C GLU A 31 -15.68 -6.33 -2.38
N ALA A 32 -14.92 -5.24 -2.49
CA ALA A 32 -14.37 -4.52 -1.34
C ALA A 32 -15.32 -3.44 -0.79
N PHE A 33 -16.22 -2.90 -1.61
CA PHE A 33 -17.02 -1.71 -1.29
C PHE A 33 -18.52 -1.90 -1.53
N GLN A 34 -19.09 -3.01 -1.06
CA GLN A 34 -20.50 -3.38 -1.32
C GLN A 34 -21.52 -2.77 -0.36
N ARG A 35 -21.07 -2.23 0.78
CA ARG A 35 -21.98 -1.81 1.86
C ARG A 35 -22.85 -0.61 1.49
N HIS A 36 -22.33 0.29 0.67
CA HIS A 36 -22.92 1.59 0.39
C HIS A 36 -22.72 2.01 -1.06
N THR A 37 -23.56 2.93 -1.53
CA THR A 37 -23.44 3.47 -2.89
C THR A 37 -22.29 4.48 -3.01
N PRO A 38 -21.76 4.73 -4.22
CA PRO A 38 -20.79 5.80 -4.44
C PRO A 38 -21.24 7.16 -3.88
N ASP A 39 -22.52 7.52 -4.04
CA ASP A 39 -23.11 8.74 -3.49
C ASP A 39 -23.08 8.80 -1.95
N GLU A 40 -23.26 7.66 -1.28
CA GLU A 40 -23.18 7.59 0.18
C GLU A 40 -21.76 7.83 0.69
N TYR A 41 -20.76 7.21 0.05
CA TYR A 41 -19.37 7.50 0.36
C TYR A 41 -19.00 8.95 0.05
N TYR A 42 -19.48 9.49 -1.08
CA TYR A 42 -19.17 10.86 -1.49
C TYR A 42 -19.76 11.90 -0.53
N ARG A 43 -20.99 11.68 -0.04
CA ARG A 43 -21.61 12.52 1.01
C ARG A 43 -20.76 12.59 2.29
N CYS A 44 -20.02 11.52 2.61
CA CYS A 44 -19.08 11.53 3.74
C CYS A 44 -17.96 12.56 3.54
N VAL A 45 -17.42 12.62 2.32
CA VAL A 45 -16.37 13.56 1.91
C VAL A 45 -16.88 14.99 1.91
N GLU A 46 -18.07 15.20 1.34
CA GLU A 46 -18.73 16.51 1.29
C GLU A 46 -18.93 17.08 2.70
N LYS A 47 -19.47 16.26 3.62
CA LYS A 47 -19.69 16.69 5.00
C LYS A 47 -18.38 17.05 5.72
N PHE A 48 -17.31 16.29 5.48
CA PHE A 48 -16.00 16.61 6.03
C PHE A 48 -15.45 17.93 5.45
N HIS A 49 -15.55 18.11 4.14
CA HIS A 49 -15.12 19.32 3.46
C HIS A 49 -15.91 20.56 3.94
N GLU A 50 -17.24 20.44 4.10
CA GLU A 50 -18.07 21.49 4.69
C GLU A 50 -17.67 21.84 6.12
N ALA A 51 -17.38 20.83 6.96
CA ALA A 51 -16.96 21.06 8.34
C ALA A 51 -15.67 21.88 8.40
N ILE A 52 -14.69 21.57 7.55
CA ILE A 52 -13.46 22.35 7.40
C ILE A 52 -13.76 23.75 6.85
N GLY A 53 -14.65 23.86 5.87
CA GLY A 53 -15.09 25.16 5.33
C GLY A 53 -15.72 26.07 6.38
N ARG A 54 -16.36 25.49 7.41
CA ARG A 54 -16.88 26.19 8.60
C ARG A 54 -15.82 26.47 9.68
N GLY A 55 -14.55 26.12 9.44
CA GLY A 55 -13.43 26.39 10.34
C GLY A 55 -13.07 25.24 11.29
N SER A 56 -13.61 24.03 11.10
CA SER A 56 -13.21 22.85 11.89
C SER A 56 -11.77 22.47 11.57
N ASP A 57 -11.02 22.03 12.60
CA ASP A 57 -9.68 21.46 12.41
C ASP A 57 -9.80 20.08 11.72
N PRO A 58 -9.17 19.87 10.54
CA PRO A 58 -9.20 18.59 9.83
C PRO A 58 -8.83 17.37 10.66
N TRP A 59 -7.97 17.54 11.68
CA TRP A 59 -7.50 16.43 12.53
C TRP A 59 -8.42 16.10 13.70
N SER A 60 -9.41 16.95 13.98
CA SER A 60 -10.36 16.76 15.07
C SER A 60 -11.82 16.77 14.59
N THR A 61 -12.07 16.82 13.28
CA THR A 61 -13.41 16.73 12.72
C THR A 61 -14.03 15.38 13.10
N VAL A 62 -15.13 15.43 13.84
CA VAL A 62 -15.88 14.23 14.23
C VAL A 62 -16.98 13.99 13.21
N LEU A 63 -16.84 12.91 12.43
CA LEU A 63 -17.84 12.50 11.44
C LEU A 63 -18.78 11.41 11.93
N ALA A 64 -18.39 10.68 12.96
CA ALA A 64 -19.19 9.60 13.56
C ALA A 64 -20.13 10.13 14.66
N GLY A 65 -21.23 9.42 14.92
CA GLY A 65 -22.16 9.73 16.01
C GLY A 65 -23.62 9.82 15.59
N LYS A 66 -24.46 10.40 16.46
CA LYS A 66 -25.94 10.41 16.34
C LYS A 66 -26.45 10.97 15.02
N ASP A 67 -25.82 12.04 14.53
CA ASP A 67 -26.14 12.67 13.25
C ASP A 67 -25.02 12.48 12.22
N GLY A 68 -24.14 11.49 12.47
CA GLY A 68 -22.92 11.21 11.71
C GLY A 68 -23.05 10.03 10.76
N PHE A 69 -21.92 9.59 10.23
CA PHE A 69 -21.81 8.35 9.46
C PHE A 69 -21.37 7.19 10.37
N PRO A 70 -21.73 5.94 10.04
CA PRO A 70 -21.09 4.77 10.66
C PRO A 70 -19.56 4.82 10.49
N VAL A 71 -18.82 4.30 11.47
CA VAL A 71 -17.35 4.34 11.45
C VAL A 71 -16.76 3.50 10.32
N GLU A 72 -17.48 2.47 9.92
CA GLU A 72 -17.22 1.59 8.79
C GLU A 72 -17.24 2.39 7.47
N VAL A 73 -18.25 3.25 7.29
CA VAL A 73 -18.38 4.11 6.10
C VAL A 73 -17.22 5.08 6.01
N ILE A 74 -16.88 5.74 7.13
CA ILE A 74 -15.76 6.69 7.17
C ILE A 74 -14.44 5.98 6.81
N HIS A 75 -14.24 4.76 7.32
CA HIS A 75 -13.08 3.94 7.00
C HIS A 75 -13.02 3.54 5.52
N GLU A 76 -14.13 3.05 4.97
CA GLU A 76 -14.23 2.64 3.57
C GLU A 76 -14.03 3.84 2.63
N THR A 77 -14.64 4.99 2.92
CA THR A 77 -14.39 6.24 2.17
C THR A 77 -12.91 6.60 2.19
N ALA A 78 -12.23 6.46 3.33
CA ALA A 78 -10.79 6.71 3.41
C ALA A 78 -9.98 5.72 2.56
N CYS A 79 -10.35 4.44 2.55
CA CYS A 79 -9.74 3.41 1.70
C CYS A 79 -9.97 3.69 0.21
N ILE A 80 -11.16 4.15 -0.19
CA ILE A 80 -11.48 4.57 -1.55
C ILE A 80 -10.61 5.76 -1.94
N MET A 81 -10.58 6.80 -1.10
CA MET A 81 -9.77 8.01 -1.31
C MET A 81 -8.29 7.69 -1.53
N ARG A 82 -7.75 6.73 -0.75
CA ARG A 82 -6.36 6.30 -0.87
C ARG A 82 -6.03 5.72 -2.26
N GLN A 83 -7.01 5.12 -2.94
CA GLN A 83 -6.84 4.48 -4.24
C GLN A 83 -7.03 5.45 -5.43
N ILE A 84 -7.53 6.66 -5.20
CA ILE A 84 -7.64 7.69 -6.23
C ILE A 84 -6.23 8.17 -6.59
N ARG A 85 -5.83 7.95 -7.85
CA ARG A 85 -4.51 8.35 -8.37
C ARG A 85 -4.55 9.79 -8.87
N GLY A 86 -3.51 10.56 -8.57
CA GLY A 86 -3.29 11.90 -9.12
C GLY A 86 -3.33 13.01 -8.08
N PRO A 87 -4.51 13.38 -7.55
CA PRO A 87 -4.63 14.55 -6.69
C PRO A 87 -4.10 14.27 -5.27
N ARG A 88 -3.21 15.15 -4.78
CA ARG A 88 -2.69 15.07 -3.40
C ARG A 88 -3.80 15.26 -2.36
N SER A 89 -4.87 15.96 -2.72
CA SER A 89 -6.05 16.16 -1.88
C SER A 89 -6.68 14.82 -1.47
N ALA A 90 -6.73 13.82 -2.36
CA ALA A 90 -7.30 12.51 -2.04
C ALA A 90 -6.55 11.79 -0.92
N ASP A 91 -5.21 11.85 -0.92
CA ASP A 91 -4.38 11.29 0.16
C ASP A 91 -4.56 12.04 1.49
N ALA A 92 -4.74 13.37 1.42
CA ALA A 92 -5.07 14.17 2.60
C ALA A 92 -6.44 13.80 3.18
N PHE A 93 -7.48 13.68 2.34
CA PHE A 93 -8.81 13.22 2.77
C PHE A 93 -8.73 11.83 3.38
N ALA A 94 -8.05 10.86 2.75
CA ALA A 94 -7.88 9.51 3.28
C ALA A 94 -7.30 9.53 4.70
N THR A 95 -6.22 10.29 4.90
CA THR A 95 -5.53 10.40 6.20
C THR A 95 -6.45 10.99 7.27
N ALA A 96 -7.18 12.06 6.95
CA ALA A 96 -8.07 12.73 7.90
C ALA A 96 -9.32 11.89 8.23
N LEU A 97 -9.89 11.19 7.24
CA LEU A 97 -11.02 10.29 7.46
C LEU A 97 -10.63 9.09 8.32
N TRP A 98 -9.48 8.45 8.07
CA TRP A 98 -8.98 7.43 8.99
C TRP A 98 -8.69 8.00 10.38
N ALA A 99 -8.18 9.22 10.50
CA ALA A 99 -7.97 9.85 11.80
C ALA A 99 -9.30 10.03 12.56
N SER A 100 -10.36 10.53 11.90
CA SER A 100 -11.70 10.66 12.48
C SER A 100 -12.25 9.31 12.97
N ALA A 101 -12.18 8.27 12.15
CA ALA A 101 -12.65 6.93 12.54
C ALA A 101 -11.78 6.31 13.65
N SER A 102 -10.48 6.58 13.66
CA SER A 102 -9.56 6.14 14.72
C SER A 102 -9.83 6.82 16.06
N GLU A 103 -10.24 8.09 16.05
CA GLU A 103 -10.64 8.79 17.28
C GLU A 103 -11.89 8.16 17.92
N ALA A 104 -12.80 7.63 17.11
CA ALA A 104 -13.93 6.81 17.56
C ALA A 104 -13.54 5.39 18.02
N GLY A 105 -12.25 5.04 18.00
CA GLY A 105 -11.75 3.74 18.43
C GLY A 105 -11.88 2.63 17.39
N TYR A 106 -12.19 2.97 16.12
CA TYR A 106 -12.37 1.96 15.09
C TYR A 106 -11.04 1.34 14.67
N ARG A 107 -10.84 0.08 15.07
CA ARG A 107 -9.59 -0.67 14.90
C ARG A 107 -9.04 -0.66 13.46
N PRO A 108 -9.82 -0.98 12.40
CA PRO A 108 -9.30 -0.97 11.03
C PRO A 108 -8.68 0.38 10.62
N SER A 109 -9.28 1.50 11.03
CA SER A 109 -8.72 2.83 10.76
C SER A 109 -7.43 3.10 11.51
N ILE A 110 -7.31 2.63 12.76
CA ILE A 110 -6.07 2.75 13.54
C ILE A 110 -4.93 2.02 12.82
N LEU A 111 -5.19 0.80 12.34
CA LEU A 111 -4.20 0.00 11.62
C LEU A 111 -3.84 0.59 10.25
N SER A 112 -4.84 0.95 9.44
CA SER A 112 -4.62 1.55 8.11
C SER A 112 -3.86 2.87 8.18
N LEU A 113 -4.23 3.77 9.10
CA LEU A 113 -3.53 5.04 9.28
C LEU A 113 -2.10 4.81 9.80
N THR A 114 -1.92 3.93 10.78
CA THR A 114 -0.57 3.63 11.30
C THR A 114 0.34 3.08 10.21
N ARG A 115 -0.17 2.13 9.41
CA ARG A 115 0.58 1.58 8.27
C ARG A 115 0.92 2.65 7.23
N HIS A 116 0.00 3.55 6.92
CA HIS A 116 0.26 4.69 6.04
C HIS A 116 1.36 5.61 6.60
N LEU A 117 1.33 5.91 7.91
CA LEU A 117 2.35 6.71 8.58
C LEU A 117 3.72 6.03 8.62
N ALA A 118 3.77 4.71 8.78
CA ALA A 118 5.00 3.93 8.74
C ALA A 118 5.68 4.05 7.37
N ARG A 119 4.94 3.75 6.29
CA ARG A 119 5.43 3.79 4.90
C ARG A 119 5.85 5.17 4.42
N SER A 120 5.19 6.22 4.91
CA SER A 120 5.55 7.61 4.59
C SER A 120 6.70 8.14 5.46
N GLY A 121 7.16 7.38 6.45
CA GLY A 121 8.13 7.85 7.44
C GLY A 121 7.60 8.96 8.34
N ALA A 122 6.28 9.13 8.43
CA ALA A 122 5.61 10.17 9.21
C ALA A 122 5.23 9.72 10.63
N TYR A 123 5.31 8.41 10.93
CA TYR A 123 5.03 7.86 12.26
C TYR A 123 5.92 8.52 13.33
N GLY A 124 5.31 9.03 14.40
CA GLY A 124 5.96 9.77 15.49
C GLY A 124 6.27 11.24 15.17
N ARG A 125 6.04 11.70 13.93
CA ARG A 125 6.38 13.07 13.48
C ARG A 125 5.19 14.02 13.45
N VAL A 126 3.98 13.50 13.31
CA VAL A 126 2.75 14.32 13.22
C VAL A 126 2.10 14.43 14.59
N ALA A 127 2.25 15.59 15.25
CA ALA A 127 1.79 15.80 16.63
C ALA A 127 0.28 15.56 16.81
N GLN A 128 -0.52 15.91 15.81
CA GLN A 128 -1.97 15.75 15.79
C GLN A 128 -2.40 14.27 15.82
N LEU A 129 -1.55 13.36 15.34
CA LEU A 129 -1.86 11.93 15.22
C LEU A 129 -1.36 11.08 16.40
N ARG A 130 -0.75 11.71 17.43
CA ARG A 130 -0.23 11.00 18.61
C ARG A 130 -1.27 10.14 19.33
N ARG A 131 -2.54 10.54 19.31
CA ARG A 131 -3.62 9.76 19.92
C ARG A 131 -3.88 8.45 19.16
N VAL A 132 -3.85 8.49 17.84
CA VAL A 132 -3.94 7.28 16.99
C VAL A 132 -2.75 6.37 17.26
N GLU A 133 -1.53 6.93 17.29
CA GLU A 133 -0.32 6.16 17.60
C GLU A 133 -0.36 5.53 19.00
N ALA A 134 -0.92 6.23 19.99
CA ALA A 134 -1.10 5.70 21.34
C ALA A 134 -2.10 4.52 21.36
N ARG A 135 -3.22 4.63 20.64
CA ARG A 135 -4.18 3.51 20.49
C ARG A 135 -3.55 2.33 19.77
N PHE A 136 -2.75 2.57 18.72
CA PHE A 136 -1.99 1.50 18.06
C PHE A 136 -1.04 0.79 19.03
N LYS A 137 -0.26 1.54 19.82
CA LYS A 137 0.62 0.97 20.85
C LYS A 137 -0.16 0.14 21.87
N GLN A 138 -1.37 0.55 22.24
CA GLN A 138 -2.23 -0.25 23.10
C GLN A 138 -2.62 -1.57 22.44
N LEU A 139 -3.03 -1.58 21.16
CA LEU A 139 -3.34 -2.82 20.42
C LEU A 139 -2.14 -3.78 20.42
N VAL A 140 -0.96 -3.27 20.08
CA VAL A 140 0.31 -4.04 20.07
C VAL A 140 0.66 -4.57 21.46
N SER A 141 0.49 -3.77 22.51
CA SER A 141 0.87 -4.16 23.88
C SER A 141 0.14 -5.40 24.41
N THR A 142 -1.04 -5.72 23.85
CA THR A 142 -1.77 -6.94 24.21
C THR A 142 -1.12 -8.21 23.65
N ALA A 143 -0.26 -8.09 22.64
CA ALA A 143 0.43 -9.17 21.92
C ALA A 143 -0.50 -10.30 21.43
N ARG A 144 -1.77 -9.96 21.13
CA ARG A 144 -2.82 -10.90 20.71
C ARG A 144 -3.48 -10.53 19.38
N ASP A 145 -3.24 -9.33 18.88
CA ASP A 145 -3.82 -8.83 17.64
C ASP A 145 -2.82 -9.07 16.48
N PRO A 146 -3.07 -10.05 15.60
CA PRO A 146 -2.11 -10.42 14.56
C PRO A 146 -1.95 -9.34 13.47
N ASP A 147 -2.99 -8.57 13.15
CA ASP A 147 -2.86 -7.48 12.17
C ASP A 147 -2.10 -6.29 12.79
N ALA A 148 -2.32 -5.98 14.07
CA ALA A 148 -1.56 -4.94 14.77
C ALA A 148 -0.06 -5.31 14.87
N LEU A 149 0.24 -6.58 15.18
CA LEU A 149 1.61 -7.09 15.17
C LEU A 149 2.23 -7.09 13.76
N THR A 150 1.42 -7.30 12.72
CA THR A 150 1.86 -7.16 11.33
C THR A 150 2.28 -5.73 11.01
N VAL A 151 1.49 -4.74 11.47
CA VAL A 151 1.82 -3.31 11.31
C VAL A 151 3.06 -2.94 12.12
N GLU A 152 3.22 -3.49 13.32
CA GLU A 152 4.44 -3.31 14.13
C GLU A 152 5.67 -3.84 13.37
N GLY A 153 5.57 -5.03 12.79
CA GLY A 153 6.62 -5.61 11.95
C GLY A 153 7.00 -4.71 10.78
N GLU A 154 6.01 -4.19 10.05
CA GLU A 154 6.23 -3.24 8.96
C GLU A 154 6.88 -1.93 9.46
N LEU A 155 6.44 -1.39 10.59
CA LEU A 155 7.04 -0.19 11.17
C LEU A 155 8.51 -0.40 11.53
N GLN A 156 8.87 -1.55 12.12
CA GLN A 156 10.26 -1.89 12.42
C GLN A 156 11.08 -2.05 11.14
N TYR A 157 10.51 -2.64 10.09
CA TYR A 157 11.16 -2.78 8.80
C TYR A 157 11.49 -1.41 8.18
N GLU A 158 10.53 -0.48 8.16
CA GLU A 158 10.74 0.88 7.63
C GLU A 158 11.76 1.69 8.46
N GLN A 159 11.94 1.34 9.73
CA GLN A 159 12.97 1.91 10.60
C GLN A 159 14.35 1.26 10.46
N GLY A 160 14.48 0.22 9.62
CA GLY A 160 15.73 -0.54 9.44
C GLY A 160 16.01 -1.58 10.52
N ASN A 161 15.08 -1.80 11.45
CA ASN A 161 15.23 -2.78 12.54
C ASN A 161 14.73 -4.16 12.08
N TYR A 162 15.41 -4.77 11.11
CA TYR A 162 14.92 -5.97 10.40
C TYR A 162 14.71 -7.20 11.30
N GLU A 163 15.56 -7.41 12.29
CA GLU A 163 15.39 -8.50 13.26
C GLU A 163 14.16 -8.29 14.14
N ALA A 164 13.89 -7.04 14.53
CA ALA A 164 12.69 -6.70 15.31
C ALA A 164 11.44 -6.87 14.45
N ALA A 165 11.50 -6.49 13.17
CA ALA A 165 10.43 -6.72 12.21
C ALA A 165 10.08 -8.21 12.12
N ILE A 166 11.08 -9.07 11.89
CA ILE A 166 10.88 -10.52 11.78
C ILE A 166 10.27 -11.08 13.07
N ARG A 167 10.74 -10.67 14.26
CA ARG A 167 10.16 -11.15 15.53
C ARG A 167 8.68 -10.78 15.68
N ALA A 168 8.30 -9.55 15.34
CA ALA A 168 6.91 -9.10 15.40
C ALA A 168 6.02 -9.87 14.40
N LEU A 169 6.51 -10.07 13.16
CA LEU A 169 5.80 -10.81 12.11
C LEU A 169 5.64 -12.30 12.45
N GLN A 170 6.69 -12.94 12.96
CA GLN A 170 6.61 -14.31 13.47
C GLN A 170 5.60 -14.41 14.61
N ARG A 171 5.57 -13.43 15.51
CA ARG A 171 4.60 -13.40 16.60
C ARG A 171 3.17 -13.24 16.06
N ALA A 172 2.95 -12.40 15.06
CA ALA A 172 1.66 -12.26 14.38
C ALA A 172 1.18 -13.61 13.82
N LEU A 173 2.06 -14.34 13.13
CA LEU A 173 1.75 -15.67 12.58
C LEU A 173 1.48 -16.72 13.68
N GLN A 174 2.14 -16.63 14.84
CA GLN A 174 1.92 -17.55 15.96
C GLN A 174 0.58 -17.32 16.68
N VAL A 175 0.15 -16.07 16.82
CA VAL A 175 -1.14 -15.74 17.46
C VAL A 175 -2.29 -15.69 16.45
N GLY A 176 -1.97 -15.75 15.16
CA GLY A 176 -2.91 -15.79 14.06
C GLY A 176 -3.88 -16.97 14.22
N ALA A 177 -5.17 -16.66 14.16
CA ALA A 177 -6.26 -17.62 14.16
C ALA A 177 -7.28 -17.22 13.07
N ALA A 178 -8.47 -17.81 13.09
CA ALA A 178 -9.58 -17.37 12.25
C ALA A 178 -9.80 -15.86 12.41
N GLY A 179 -9.65 -15.10 11.33
CA GLY A 179 -9.74 -13.63 11.33
C GLY A 179 -8.40 -12.88 11.22
N PHE A 180 -7.27 -13.56 10.96
CA PHE A 180 -6.03 -12.89 10.59
C PHE A 180 -6.10 -12.37 9.14
N GLU A 181 -6.73 -11.21 8.96
CA GLU A 181 -6.97 -10.62 7.64
C GLU A 181 -5.67 -10.39 6.85
N TRP A 182 -4.59 -10.01 7.53
CA TRP A 182 -3.33 -9.66 6.87
C TRP A 182 -2.29 -10.79 6.87
N GLU A 183 -2.70 -12.05 7.00
CA GLU A 183 -1.76 -13.19 7.06
C GLU A 183 -0.80 -13.25 5.86
N LEU A 184 -1.33 -13.19 4.63
CA LEU A 184 -0.51 -13.25 3.41
C LEU A 184 0.45 -12.04 3.34
N TYR A 185 -0.06 -10.88 3.71
CA TYR A 185 0.72 -9.65 3.75
C TYR A 185 1.83 -9.70 4.83
N CYS A 186 1.55 -10.32 5.97
CA CYS A 186 2.51 -10.55 7.05
C CYS A 186 3.68 -11.41 6.56
N LYS A 187 3.38 -12.53 5.88
CA LYS A 187 4.39 -13.40 5.26
C LYS A 187 5.22 -12.62 4.24
N LEU A 188 4.57 -11.83 3.37
CA LEU A 188 5.26 -10.99 2.39
C LEU A 188 6.25 -10.02 3.06
N CYS A 189 5.83 -9.32 4.12
CA CYS A 189 6.71 -8.43 4.88
C CYS A 189 7.90 -9.17 5.49
N MET A 190 7.68 -10.39 5.99
CA MET A 190 8.72 -11.22 6.59
C MET A 190 9.77 -11.64 5.55
N GLY A 191 9.33 -12.04 4.36
CA GLY A 191 10.22 -12.33 3.24
C GLY A 191 11.07 -11.11 2.87
N LYS A 192 10.47 -9.91 2.78
CA LYS A 192 11.21 -8.66 2.49
C LYS A 192 12.24 -8.33 3.58
N ALA A 193 11.91 -8.55 4.85
CA ALA A 193 12.85 -8.38 5.95
C ALA A 193 14.03 -9.38 5.86
N PHE A 194 13.79 -10.64 5.48
CA PHE A 194 14.86 -11.61 5.23
C PHE A 194 15.79 -11.20 4.09
N VAL A 195 15.26 -10.64 2.99
CA VAL A 195 16.09 -10.09 1.91
C VAL A 195 17.04 -9.01 2.44
N LYS A 196 16.54 -8.09 3.28
CA LYS A 196 17.37 -7.03 3.88
C LYS A 196 18.45 -7.54 4.83
N MET A 197 18.28 -8.74 5.37
CA MET A 197 19.26 -9.44 6.19
C MET A 197 20.16 -10.40 5.40
N SER A 198 20.11 -10.38 4.06
CA SER A 198 20.83 -11.33 3.18
C SER A 198 20.48 -12.80 3.43
N ARG A 199 19.32 -13.08 4.03
CA ARG A 199 18.78 -14.43 4.27
C ARG A 199 17.95 -14.88 3.07
N HIS A 200 18.62 -15.01 1.92
CA HIS A 200 17.96 -15.15 0.62
C HIS A 200 17.16 -16.45 0.48
N ASP A 201 17.63 -17.56 1.04
CA ASP A 201 16.93 -18.85 0.96
C ASP A 201 15.58 -18.82 1.69
N GLU A 202 15.53 -18.22 2.88
CA GLU A 202 14.30 -18.07 3.66
C GLU A 202 13.32 -17.10 3.02
N ALA A 203 13.83 -16.00 2.46
CA ALA A 203 13.02 -15.06 1.70
C ALA A 203 12.40 -15.75 0.46
N ARG A 204 13.22 -16.49 -0.29
CA ARG A 204 12.80 -17.22 -1.48
C ARG A 204 11.69 -18.21 -1.18
N ALA A 205 11.86 -19.06 -0.17
CA ALA A 205 10.86 -20.06 0.20
C ALA A 205 9.50 -19.43 0.56
N ILE A 206 9.52 -18.28 1.26
CA ILE A 206 8.29 -17.53 1.55
C ILE A 206 7.65 -17.03 0.27
N PHE A 207 8.42 -16.36 -0.59
CA PHE A 207 7.84 -15.79 -1.80
C PHE A 207 7.36 -16.85 -2.78
N GLU A 208 8.04 -18.00 -2.90
CA GLU A 208 7.58 -19.13 -3.72
C GLU A 208 6.20 -19.62 -3.22
N SER A 209 6.05 -19.83 -1.91
CA SER A 209 4.75 -20.24 -1.33
C SER A 209 3.63 -19.21 -1.56
N LEU A 210 3.96 -17.92 -1.60
CA LEU A 210 2.99 -16.85 -1.86
C LEU A 210 2.68 -16.69 -3.36
N SER A 211 3.65 -16.94 -4.23
CA SER A 211 3.48 -16.98 -5.68
C SER A 211 2.57 -18.14 -6.09
N GLU A 212 2.72 -19.33 -5.47
CA GLU A 212 1.88 -20.50 -5.72
C GLU A 212 0.38 -20.26 -5.48
N ILE A 213 0.03 -19.39 -4.53
CA ILE A 213 -1.35 -18.98 -4.27
C ILE A 213 -1.80 -17.76 -5.09
N GLY A 214 -0.96 -17.28 -6.01
CA GLY A 214 -1.27 -16.19 -6.93
C GLY A 214 -1.06 -14.77 -6.38
N LEU A 215 -0.27 -14.59 -5.31
CA LEU A 215 0.03 -13.25 -4.80
C LEU A 215 1.05 -12.55 -5.72
N ILE A 216 0.56 -11.62 -6.53
CA ILE A 216 1.36 -10.87 -7.54
C ILE A 216 2.59 -10.21 -6.92
N GLU A 217 2.47 -9.64 -5.71
CA GLU A 217 3.60 -9.02 -5.03
C GLU A 217 4.74 -10.01 -4.75
N ALA A 218 4.45 -11.29 -4.55
CA ALA A 218 5.48 -12.30 -4.32
C ALA A 218 6.29 -12.58 -5.59
N ASP A 219 5.64 -12.66 -6.76
CA ASP A 219 6.33 -12.77 -8.05
C ASP A 219 7.27 -11.58 -8.32
N ILE A 220 6.86 -10.37 -7.93
CA ILE A 220 7.70 -9.19 -8.05
C ILE A 220 8.96 -9.31 -7.18
N GLU A 221 8.81 -9.73 -5.93
CA GLU A 221 9.96 -9.87 -5.03
C GLU A 221 10.85 -11.06 -5.44
N LEU A 222 10.30 -12.16 -5.95
CA LEU A 222 11.08 -13.27 -6.55
C LEU A 222 11.87 -12.81 -7.77
N GLY A 223 11.21 -12.08 -8.68
CA GLY A 223 11.85 -11.53 -9.87
C GLY A 223 13.07 -10.67 -9.53
N LYS A 224 12.95 -9.81 -8.52
CA LYS A 224 14.07 -8.99 -8.04
C LYS A 224 15.15 -9.81 -7.36
N LEU A 225 14.76 -10.77 -6.51
CA LEU A 225 15.69 -11.60 -5.75
C LEU A 225 16.54 -12.49 -6.67
N LEU A 226 15.93 -13.04 -7.72
CA LEU A 226 16.55 -14.02 -8.62
C LEU A 226 17.31 -13.38 -9.78
N ARG A 227 17.19 -12.07 -10.03
CA ARG A 227 17.77 -11.37 -11.20
C ARG A 227 19.25 -11.70 -11.45
N VAL A 228 20.02 -11.90 -10.37
CA VAL A 228 21.46 -12.21 -10.45
C VAL A 228 21.73 -13.71 -10.42
N SER A 229 21.00 -14.50 -9.62
CA SER A 229 21.30 -15.92 -9.41
C SER A 229 20.64 -16.86 -10.42
N ASP A 230 19.45 -16.51 -10.91
CA ASP A 230 18.64 -17.30 -11.84
C ASP A 230 17.78 -16.34 -12.69
N ARG A 231 18.40 -15.81 -13.74
CA ARG A 231 17.81 -14.76 -14.57
C ARG A 231 16.58 -15.22 -15.34
N ASP A 232 16.53 -16.50 -15.74
CA ASP A 232 15.39 -17.04 -16.47
C ASP A 232 14.19 -17.27 -15.54
N ALA A 233 14.42 -17.70 -14.29
CA ALA A 233 13.35 -17.70 -13.29
C ALA A 233 12.89 -16.26 -12.97
N ALA A 234 13.82 -15.31 -12.86
CA ALA A 234 13.48 -13.91 -12.62
C ALA A 234 12.56 -13.35 -13.71
N GLU A 235 12.88 -13.59 -14.99
CA GLU A 235 12.04 -13.19 -16.12
C GLU A 235 10.65 -13.81 -16.08
N ARG A 236 10.54 -15.11 -15.76
CA ARG A 236 9.24 -15.78 -15.65
C ARG A 236 8.35 -15.14 -14.58
N HIS A 237 8.88 -14.89 -13.38
CA HIS A 237 8.11 -14.26 -12.31
C HIS A 237 7.72 -12.81 -12.65
N LEU A 238 8.65 -12.01 -13.19
CA LEU A 238 8.35 -10.63 -13.59
C LEU A 238 7.32 -10.58 -14.72
N PHE A 239 7.35 -11.51 -15.66
CA PHE A 239 6.34 -11.63 -16.70
C PHE A 239 4.97 -11.99 -16.12
N THR A 240 4.91 -12.98 -15.23
CA THR A 240 3.67 -13.31 -14.51
C THR A 240 3.08 -12.10 -13.79
N ALA A 241 3.90 -11.33 -13.07
CA ALA A 241 3.44 -10.12 -12.40
C ALA A 241 2.95 -9.06 -13.41
N ALA A 242 3.67 -8.86 -14.51
CA ALA A 242 3.32 -7.90 -15.56
C ALA A 242 1.96 -8.22 -16.19
N SER A 243 1.74 -9.49 -16.55
CA SER A 243 0.49 -9.98 -17.15
C SER A 243 -0.70 -9.90 -16.20
N ASN A 244 -0.47 -9.89 -14.88
CA ASN A 244 -1.51 -9.81 -13.86
C ASN A 244 -1.72 -8.37 -13.32
N GLY A 245 -1.48 -7.36 -14.14
CA GLY A 245 -1.87 -5.96 -13.84
C GLY A 245 -0.75 -5.08 -13.27
N ARG A 246 0.48 -5.59 -13.21
CA ARG A 246 1.69 -4.80 -12.84
C ARG A 246 2.54 -4.51 -14.06
N ALA A 247 1.96 -3.85 -15.06
CA ALA A 247 2.62 -3.50 -16.32
C ALA A 247 3.96 -2.75 -16.13
N ASP A 248 4.15 -2.07 -15.00
CA ASP A 248 5.44 -1.47 -14.63
C ASP A 248 6.59 -2.49 -14.52
N MET A 249 6.30 -3.78 -14.36
CA MET A 249 7.30 -4.85 -14.38
C MET A 249 7.88 -5.12 -15.76
N PHE A 250 7.21 -4.71 -16.85
CA PHE A 250 7.81 -4.77 -18.19
C PHE A 250 9.06 -3.88 -18.30
N SER A 251 9.16 -2.80 -17.51
CA SER A 251 10.40 -2.00 -17.44
C SER A 251 11.57 -2.83 -16.91
N LEU A 252 11.35 -3.64 -15.86
CA LEU A 252 12.39 -4.50 -15.30
C LEU A 252 12.78 -5.62 -16.27
N LEU A 253 11.80 -6.20 -16.98
CA LEU A 253 12.08 -7.16 -18.05
C LEU A 253 12.91 -6.54 -19.19
N SER A 254 12.62 -5.30 -19.55
CA SER A 254 13.41 -4.55 -20.54
C SER A 254 14.86 -4.37 -20.08
N GLU A 255 15.07 -3.99 -18.81
CA GLU A 255 16.42 -3.87 -18.24
C GLU A 255 17.18 -5.20 -18.26
N ILE A 256 16.54 -6.31 -17.87
CA ILE A 256 17.18 -7.64 -17.89
C ILE A 256 17.57 -8.03 -19.32
N ALA A 257 16.73 -7.74 -20.31
CA ALA A 257 17.05 -8.00 -21.71
C ALA A 257 18.22 -7.13 -22.22
N LEU A 258 18.35 -5.88 -21.76
CA LEU A 258 19.51 -5.03 -22.05
C LEU A 258 20.80 -5.57 -21.40
N GLU A 259 20.71 -6.07 -20.16
CA GLU A 259 21.84 -6.74 -19.47
C GLU A 259 22.29 -7.99 -20.25
N LYS A 260 21.35 -8.84 -20.66
CA LYS A 260 21.64 -10.01 -21.52
C LYS A 260 22.36 -9.59 -22.80
N ALA A 261 21.87 -8.55 -23.50
CA ALA A 261 22.50 -8.05 -24.72
C ALA A 261 23.93 -7.50 -24.51
N ALA A 262 24.20 -6.90 -23.35
CA ALA A 262 25.53 -6.41 -23.00
C ALA A 262 26.50 -7.56 -22.71
N GLU A 263 26.00 -8.65 -22.12
CA GLU A 263 26.77 -9.84 -21.76
C GLU A 263 26.97 -10.84 -22.92
N SER A 264 26.18 -10.74 -24.00
CA SER A 264 26.27 -11.63 -25.18
C SER A 264 27.63 -11.63 -25.91
N GLY A 265 28.55 -10.71 -25.61
CA GLY A 265 29.87 -10.63 -26.23
C GLY A 265 29.78 -10.53 -27.76
N ASP A 266 30.43 -11.47 -28.46
CA ASP A 266 30.50 -11.53 -29.93
C ASP A 266 29.33 -12.30 -30.57
N ASP A 267 28.43 -12.90 -29.78
CA ASP A 267 27.21 -13.53 -30.33
C ASP A 267 26.21 -12.47 -30.76
N LYS A 268 26.34 -12.07 -32.02
CA LYS A 268 25.50 -11.06 -32.65
C LYS A 268 24.01 -11.46 -32.68
N ALA A 269 23.70 -12.75 -32.85
CA ALA A 269 22.32 -13.22 -32.94
C ALA A 269 21.61 -13.11 -31.59
N SER A 270 22.23 -13.64 -30.52
CA SER A 270 21.72 -13.52 -29.15
C SER A 270 21.58 -12.06 -28.70
N LYS A 271 22.56 -11.23 -29.06
CA LYS A 271 22.54 -9.80 -28.78
C LYS A 271 21.38 -9.09 -29.47
N GLU A 272 21.18 -9.34 -30.77
CA GLU A 272 20.07 -8.74 -31.53
C GLU A 272 18.71 -9.17 -30.98
N GLU A 273 18.55 -10.44 -30.61
CA GLU A 273 17.32 -10.94 -30.00
C GLU A 273 17.03 -10.25 -28.67
N SER A 274 18.03 -10.16 -27.78
CA SER A 274 17.89 -9.51 -26.49
C SER A 274 17.52 -8.03 -26.62
N LEU A 275 18.12 -7.31 -27.59
CA LEU A 275 17.76 -5.92 -27.89
C LEU A 275 16.33 -5.77 -28.44
N ARG A 276 15.84 -6.74 -29.22
CA ARG A 276 14.44 -6.74 -29.70
C ARG A 276 13.48 -6.89 -28.52
N TRP A 277 13.71 -7.85 -27.64
CA TRP A 277 12.89 -8.04 -26.45
C TRP A 277 12.92 -6.84 -25.51
N ALA A 278 14.09 -6.24 -25.30
CA ALA A 278 14.21 -5.01 -24.51
C ALA A 278 13.29 -3.90 -25.05
N LYS A 279 13.23 -3.73 -26.37
CA LYS A 279 12.36 -2.74 -27.01
C LYS A 279 10.87 -3.08 -26.87
N GLU A 280 10.49 -4.34 -27.08
CA GLU A 280 9.08 -4.74 -26.95
C GLU A 280 8.57 -4.61 -25.50
N TRP A 281 9.37 -5.01 -24.52
CA TRP A 281 9.06 -4.80 -23.11
C TRP A 281 8.97 -3.32 -22.74
N SER A 282 9.89 -2.48 -23.25
CA SER A 282 9.80 -1.04 -23.02
C SER A 282 8.52 -0.43 -23.59
N LYS A 283 7.97 -0.94 -24.68
CA LYS A 283 6.68 -0.48 -25.21
C LYS A 283 5.55 -0.88 -24.27
N LEU A 284 5.49 -2.16 -23.86
CA LEU A 284 4.47 -2.69 -22.92
C LEU A 284 4.46 -2.01 -21.56
N ALA A 285 5.59 -1.45 -21.15
CA ALA A 285 5.68 -0.65 -19.94
C ALA A 285 5.05 0.75 -20.06
N ASP A 286 4.91 1.29 -21.27
CA ASP A 286 4.37 2.63 -21.47
C ASP A 286 2.83 2.59 -21.53
N PRO A 287 2.12 3.16 -20.54
CA PRO A 287 0.66 3.17 -20.52
C PRO A 287 0.02 4.04 -21.62
N ARG A 288 0.83 4.78 -22.40
CA ARG A 288 0.38 5.59 -23.54
C ARG A 288 0.49 4.86 -24.88
N THR A 289 1.11 3.68 -24.92
CA THR A 289 1.18 2.88 -26.14
C THR A 289 -0.22 2.33 -26.43
N GLU A 290 -0.84 2.80 -27.52
CA GLU A 290 -2.05 2.17 -28.06
C GLU A 290 -1.66 0.84 -28.73
N TYR A 291 -2.40 -0.22 -28.41
CA TYR A 291 -2.24 -1.57 -28.96
C TYR A 291 -3.42 -1.95 -29.86
#